data_AF-O74324-F1
#
_entry.id   AF-O74324-F1
#
_cell.length_a   1.000
_cell.length_b   1.000
_cell.length_c   1.000
_cell.angle_alpha   90.00
_cell.angle_beta   90.00
_cell.angle_gamma   90.00
#
_symmetry.space_group_name_H-M   'P 1'
#
loop_
_entity.id
_entity.type
_entity.pdbx_description
1 polymer ?
#
loop_
_entity_poly.entity_id
_entity_poly.type
_entity_poly.pdbx_seq_one_letter_code
_entity_poly.pdbx_strand_id
1 'polypeptide(L)'
;MKQEYIPLDEFPNKSNEGMLNDEGTSSSGLSTRTRSLELFDNMEESGSFPKVERKIQSLLDELAEVLFQSKQPNDLTRIRKAIAEQLQLWCQACQENADLYRSQQRKLKSRWDSQTDILSQIESTKASLAEVHKAEEISNLKTSITHLDEEIQILQEKLAIVTNQRNTLVKRLQTYDNLEKKKALSMEDRLLTLQEQYDAHANVSSLEKRMEVLKKREDLLRLMVGQALPGMQFFQRLIHQIQAVETKLISILGPTSLSEAALPPLTDVQRTSVLSLLTSTLHSLESARQIADSNTWKPIIVCLELEIVYFENMLTAITSTPVSS
;
A
#
# COMPACT_ATOMS: atom_id res chain seq x y z
N MET A 1 21.48 -7.55 -44.78
CA MET A 1 22.28 -7.63 -43.54
C MET A 1 22.54 -9.10 -43.27
N LYS A 2 23.79 -9.45 -42.98
CA LYS A 2 24.27 -10.84 -42.86
C LYS A 2 23.52 -11.57 -41.74
N GLN A 3 23.00 -12.75 -42.04
CA GLN A 3 22.41 -13.66 -41.06
C GLN A 3 23.52 -14.16 -40.14
N GLU A 4 23.53 -13.67 -38.90
CA GLU A 4 24.36 -14.20 -37.81
C GLU A 4 23.82 -15.57 -37.41
N TYR A 5 24.59 -16.61 -37.75
CA TYR A 5 24.38 -17.96 -37.28
C TYR A 5 24.93 -18.04 -35.85
N ILE A 6 24.06 -18.19 -34.86
CA ILE A 6 24.43 -18.38 -33.46
C ILE A 6 24.51 -19.91 -33.22
N PRO A 7 25.70 -20.47 -32.97
CA PRO A 7 25.86 -21.90 -32.67
C PRO A 7 25.30 -22.21 -31.29
N LEU A 8 24.42 -23.22 -31.22
CA LEU A 8 23.94 -23.83 -29.99
C LEU A 8 24.99 -24.83 -29.49
N ASP A 9 26.07 -24.31 -28.94
CA ASP A 9 26.93 -25.08 -28.04
C ASP A 9 26.89 -24.41 -26.66
N GLU A 10 26.90 -25.27 -25.63
CA GLU A 10 27.02 -24.97 -24.20
C GLU A 10 25.73 -24.54 -23.49
N PHE A 11 25.09 -25.51 -22.80
CA PHE A 11 25.11 -25.63 -21.33
C PHE A 11 24.16 -26.78 -20.88
N PRO A 12 24.36 -27.43 -19.72
CA PRO A 12 25.48 -28.34 -19.46
C PRO A 12 25.02 -29.69 -18.86
N ASN A 13 25.95 -30.63 -18.91
CA ASN A 13 26.13 -31.76 -18.00
C ASN A 13 25.53 -31.51 -16.59
N LYS A 14 24.47 -32.26 -16.24
CA LYS A 14 24.23 -32.73 -14.88
C LYS A 14 23.72 -34.16 -14.92
N SER A 15 24.70 -35.05 -14.80
CA SER A 15 24.59 -36.38 -14.23
C SER A 15 23.72 -36.37 -12.98
N ASN A 16 22.68 -37.19 -12.93
CA ASN A 16 22.45 -38.12 -11.83
C ASN A 16 21.20 -38.97 -12.05
N GLU A 17 21.25 -40.16 -11.46
CA GLU A 17 20.19 -41.18 -11.36
C GLU A 17 20.00 -41.98 -12.66
N GLY A 18 20.64 -43.14 -12.84
CA GLY A 18 20.99 -44.15 -11.87
C GLY A 18 19.93 -45.25 -11.90
N MET A 19 20.35 -46.40 -12.40
CA MET A 19 19.69 -47.70 -12.28
C MET A 19 18.31 -47.83 -12.93
N LEU A 20 18.28 -48.49 -14.08
CA LEU A 20 17.46 -49.70 -14.25
C LEU A 20 17.94 -50.46 -15.49
N ASN A 21 18.60 -51.56 -15.18
CA ASN A 21 19.12 -52.61 -16.03
C ASN A 21 18.22 -52.94 -17.23
N ASP A 22 18.78 -52.87 -18.44
CA ASP A 22 18.29 -53.65 -19.58
C ASP A 22 19.42 -54.54 -20.07
N GLU A 23 19.73 -55.53 -19.23
CA GLU A 23 20.36 -56.78 -19.68
C GLU A 23 19.34 -57.50 -20.57
N GLY A 24 19.48 -57.34 -21.89
CA GLY A 24 18.47 -57.91 -22.76
C GLY A 24 18.74 -57.90 -24.24
N THR A 25 19.95 -57.57 -24.70
CA THR A 25 20.38 -57.86 -26.07
C THR A 25 20.50 -59.37 -26.24
N SER A 26 19.35 -60.01 -26.41
CA SER A 26 19.18 -61.38 -26.87
C SER A 26 19.70 -61.49 -28.30
N SER A 27 21.01 -61.60 -28.40
CA SER A 27 21.75 -62.15 -29.52
C SER A 27 21.36 -63.62 -29.69
N SER A 28 20.15 -63.90 -30.15
CA SER A 28 19.69 -65.27 -30.50
C SER A 28 19.16 -65.39 -31.93
N GLY A 29 18.98 -64.27 -32.64
CA GLY A 29 18.49 -64.26 -34.03
C GLY A 29 19.48 -64.77 -35.09
N LEU A 30 20.78 -64.89 -34.77
CA LEU A 30 21.79 -65.37 -35.73
C LEU A 30 21.99 -66.89 -35.71
N SER A 31 21.49 -67.60 -34.68
CA SER A 31 21.70 -69.06 -34.54
C SER A 31 20.84 -69.90 -35.47
N THR A 32 19.68 -69.40 -35.92
CA THR A 32 18.79 -70.15 -36.82
C THR A 32 19.28 -70.15 -38.27
N ARG A 33 20.05 -69.13 -38.67
CA ARG A 33 20.53 -69.00 -40.06
C ARG A 33 21.68 -69.96 -40.36
N THR A 34 22.58 -70.21 -39.42
CA THR A 34 23.65 -71.22 -39.55
C THR A 34 23.08 -72.64 -39.56
N ARG A 35 22.06 -72.94 -38.74
CA ARG A 35 21.45 -74.28 -38.70
C ARG A 35 20.75 -74.70 -39.99
N SER A 36 20.36 -73.75 -40.84
CA SER A 36 19.74 -74.05 -42.15
C SER A 36 20.76 -74.46 -43.21
N LEU A 37 22.02 -74.02 -43.09
CA LEU A 37 23.10 -74.38 -44.02
C LEU A 37 23.70 -75.75 -43.69
N GLU A 38 23.83 -76.12 -42.41
CA GLU A 38 24.34 -77.44 -41.99
C GLU A 38 23.47 -78.62 -42.45
N LEU A 39 22.20 -78.38 -42.79
CA LEU A 39 21.30 -79.40 -43.34
C LEU A 39 21.64 -79.77 -44.79
N PHE A 40 22.31 -78.89 -45.55
CA PHE A 40 22.68 -79.16 -46.94
C PHE A 40 23.99 -79.95 -47.05
N ASP A 41 24.98 -79.68 -46.21
CA ASP A 41 26.30 -80.35 -46.28
C ASP A 41 26.24 -81.84 -45.94
N ASN A 42 25.29 -82.26 -45.09
CA ASN A 42 25.09 -83.68 -44.78
C ASN A 42 24.36 -84.48 -45.88
N MET A 43 23.98 -83.86 -47.01
CA MET A 43 23.17 -84.51 -48.05
C MET A 43 23.96 -85.25 -49.15
N GLU A 44 25.27 -85.03 -49.29
CA GLU A 44 26.07 -85.82 -50.25
C GLU A 44 26.23 -87.30 -49.84
N GLU A 45 25.86 -87.67 -48.60
CA GLU A 45 26.00 -89.05 -48.09
C GLU A 45 24.91 -90.04 -48.54
N SER A 46 23.95 -89.67 -49.40
CA SER A 46 23.03 -90.64 -50.02
C SER A 46 23.74 -91.48 -51.12
N GLY A 47 24.73 -92.27 -50.71
CA GLY A 47 25.71 -92.97 -51.56
C GLY A 47 25.22 -94.18 -52.37
N SER A 48 23.92 -94.30 -52.68
CA SER A 48 23.42 -95.38 -53.55
C SER A 48 23.52 -95.03 -55.04
N PHE A 49 23.30 -93.77 -55.40
CA PHE A 49 23.29 -93.29 -56.78
C PHE A 49 24.62 -93.49 -57.52
N PRO A 50 25.78 -93.14 -56.93
CA PRO A 50 27.07 -93.27 -57.62
C PRO A 50 27.45 -94.71 -57.96
N LYS A 51 26.83 -95.71 -57.32
CA LYS A 51 27.13 -97.13 -57.53
C LYS A 51 26.41 -97.69 -58.76
N VAL A 52 25.14 -97.34 -58.96
CA VAL A 52 24.35 -97.81 -60.11
C VAL A 52 24.86 -97.17 -61.40
N GLU A 53 25.14 -95.87 -61.35
CA GLU A 53 25.71 -95.11 -62.48
C GLU A 53 27.05 -95.71 -62.94
N ARG A 54 27.97 -95.98 -62.00
CA ARG A 54 29.25 -96.67 -62.29
C ARG A 54 29.06 -98.04 -62.93
N LYS A 55 28.02 -98.78 -62.53
CA LYS A 55 27.74 -100.11 -63.08
C LYS A 55 27.15 -100.05 -64.49
N ILE A 56 26.31 -99.06 -64.78
CA ILE A 56 25.83 -98.77 -66.14
C ILE A 56 27.02 -98.41 -67.04
N GLN A 57 27.91 -97.52 -66.57
CA GLN A 57 29.11 -97.13 -67.31
C GLN A 57 29.97 -98.35 -67.64
N SER A 58 30.25 -99.21 -66.66
CA SER A 58 31.02 -100.44 -66.87
C SER A 58 30.39 -101.38 -67.89
N LEU A 59 29.05 -101.50 -67.93
CA LEU A 59 28.37 -102.34 -68.91
C LEU A 59 28.33 -101.71 -70.31
N LEU A 60 28.27 -100.38 -70.39
CA LEU A 60 28.39 -99.66 -71.67
C LEU A 60 29.79 -99.83 -72.27
N ASP A 61 30.82 -99.81 -71.42
CA ASP A 61 32.20 -100.07 -71.84
C ASP A 61 32.36 -101.53 -72.34
N GLU A 62 31.76 -102.51 -71.65
CA GLU A 62 31.73 -103.92 -72.08
C GLU A 62 30.96 -104.13 -73.40
N LEU A 63 29.83 -103.42 -73.57
CA LEU A 63 29.05 -103.47 -74.82
C LEU A 63 29.85 -102.90 -75.99
N ALA A 64 30.55 -101.80 -75.79
CA ALA A 64 31.42 -101.21 -76.80
C ALA A 64 32.49 -102.23 -77.23
N GLU A 65 33.14 -102.89 -76.27
CA GLU A 65 34.15 -103.91 -76.54
C GLU A 65 33.59 -105.09 -77.36
N VAL A 66 32.41 -105.61 -77.00
CA VAL A 66 31.77 -106.72 -77.74
C VAL A 66 31.36 -106.33 -79.16
N LEU A 67 30.88 -105.10 -79.37
CA LEU A 67 30.53 -104.59 -80.70
C LEU A 67 31.76 -104.45 -81.61
N PHE A 68 32.91 -104.03 -81.08
CA PHE A 68 34.15 -103.94 -81.85
C PHE A 68 34.80 -105.30 -82.13
N GLN A 69 34.57 -106.32 -81.30
CA GLN A 69 35.22 -107.65 -81.41
C GLN A 69 34.45 -108.69 -82.26
N SER A 70 33.35 -108.31 -82.93
CA SER A 70 32.48 -109.22 -83.72
C SER A 70 32.12 -110.54 -83.01
N LYS A 71 31.78 -110.46 -81.71
CA LYS A 71 31.44 -111.62 -80.88
C LYS A 71 29.96 -112.00 -80.95
N GLN A 72 29.66 -113.21 -80.47
CA GLN A 72 28.38 -113.89 -80.66
C GLN A 72 27.17 -113.04 -80.25
N PRO A 73 26.04 -113.15 -80.99
CA PRO A 73 24.82 -112.40 -80.70
C PRO A 73 24.29 -112.62 -79.27
N ASN A 74 24.61 -113.76 -78.65
CA ASN A 74 24.22 -114.09 -77.28
C ASN A 74 24.85 -113.16 -76.22
N ASP A 75 26.14 -112.83 -76.33
CA ASP A 75 26.81 -111.92 -75.38
C ASP A 75 26.21 -110.53 -75.46
N LEU A 76 25.93 -110.08 -76.68
CA LEU A 76 25.25 -108.83 -76.97
C LEU A 76 23.85 -108.77 -76.35
N THR A 77 23.07 -109.85 -76.43
CA THR A 77 21.76 -109.92 -75.74
C THR A 77 21.89 -109.92 -74.22
N ARG A 78 22.90 -110.59 -73.65
CA ARG A 78 23.13 -110.62 -72.20
C ARG A 78 23.53 -109.23 -71.67
N ILE A 79 24.48 -108.56 -72.32
CA ILE A 79 24.92 -107.22 -71.90
C ILE A 79 23.77 -106.22 -72.06
N ARG A 80 23.02 -106.25 -73.17
CA ARG A 80 21.82 -105.41 -73.35
C ARG A 80 20.79 -105.64 -72.24
N LYS A 81 20.56 -106.90 -71.85
CA LYS A 81 19.67 -107.23 -70.73
C LYS A 81 20.19 -106.66 -69.41
N ALA A 82 21.48 -106.84 -69.12
CA ALA A 82 22.10 -106.30 -67.90
C ALA A 82 22.04 -104.76 -67.86
N ILE A 83 22.30 -104.08 -68.98
CA ILE A 83 22.17 -102.62 -69.09
C ILE A 83 20.72 -102.21 -68.84
N ALA A 84 19.74 -102.89 -69.45
CA ALA A 84 18.33 -102.60 -69.23
C ALA A 84 17.92 -102.75 -67.75
N GLU A 85 18.38 -103.80 -67.08
CA GLU A 85 18.15 -104.00 -65.64
C GLU A 85 18.80 -102.90 -64.79
N GLN A 86 20.05 -102.50 -65.10
CA GLN A 86 20.72 -101.42 -64.37
C GLN A 86 20.10 -100.05 -64.63
N LEU A 87 19.67 -99.77 -65.87
CA LEU A 87 18.91 -98.55 -66.20
C LEU A 87 17.57 -98.51 -65.46
N GLN A 88 16.88 -99.65 -65.33
CA GLN A 88 15.65 -99.72 -64.53
C GLN A 88 15.92 -99.39 -63.05
N LEU A 89 16.98 -99.96 -62.46
CA LEU A 89 17.38 -99.64 -61.08
C LEU A 89 17.76 -98.16 -60.93
N TRP A 90 18.44 -97.59 -61.91
CA TRP A 90 18.80 -96.17 -61.91
C TRP A 90 17.57 -95.27 -62.00
N CYS A 91 16.62 -95.59 -62.87
CA CYS A 91 15.33 -94.90 -62.95
C CYS A 91 14.56 -94.98 -61.63
N GLN A 92 14.56 -96.14 -60.95
CA GLN A 92 13.95 -96.30 -59.65
C GLN A 92 14.64 -95.43 -58.58
N ALA A 93 15.97 -95.44 -58.53
CA ALA A 93 16.74 -94.59 -57.61
C ALA A 93 16.51 -93.10 -57.87
N CYS A 94 16.44 -92.67 -59.14
CA CYS A 94 16.07 -91.30 -59.52
C CYS A 94 14.69 -90.94 -58.99
N GLN A 95 13.71 -91.84 -59.14
CA GLN A 95 12.35 -91.61 -58.70
C GLN A 95 12.25 -91.52 -57.16
N GLU A 96 12.90 -92.43 -56.44
CA GLU A 96 12.95 -92.41 -54.97
C GLU A 96 13.60 -91.12 -54.45
N ASN A 97 14.69 -90.67 -55.08
CA ASN A 97 15.35 -89.43 -54.69
C ASN A 97 14.50 -88.19 -55.03
N ALA A 98 13.83 -88.19 -56.19
CA ALA A 98 12.86 -87.16 -56.55
C ALA A 98 11.70 -87.09 -55.54
N ASP A 99 11.21 -88.24 -55.07
CA ASP A 99 10.16 -88.31 -54.06
C ASP A 99 10.64 -87.85 -52.67
N LEU A 100 11.89 -88.14 -52.30
CA LEU A 100 12.54 -87.61 -51.10
C LEU A 100 12.61 -86.07 -51.16
N TYR A 101 13.13 -85.50 -52.24
CA TYR A 101 13.20 -84.04 -52.42
C TYR A 101 11.81 -83.40 -52.43
N ARG A 102 10.81 -84.02 -53.09
CA ARG A 102 9.41 -83.54 -53.04
C ARG A 102 8.85 -83.59 -51.61
N SER A 103 9.19 -84.60 -50.83
CA SER A 103 8.76 -84.73 -49.42
C SER A 103 9.42 -83.64 -48.55
N GLN A 104 10.72 -83.40 -48.74
CA GLN A 104 11.44 -82.33 -48.04
C GLN A 104 10.95 -80.94 -48.43
N GLN A 105 10.73 -80.68 -49.72
CA GLN A 105 10.15 -79.43 -50.21
C GLN A 105 8.78 -79.18 -49.59
N ARG A 106 7.93 -80.21 -49.49
CA ARG A 106 6.63 -80.10 -48.80
C ARG A 106 6.78 -79.77 -47.32
N LYS A 107 7.73 -80.40 -46.62
CA LYS A 107 8.02 -80.11 -45.20
C LYS A 107 8.55 -78.68 -45.00
N LEU A 108 9.47 -78.23 -45.84
CA LEU A 108 10.02 -76.88 -45.81
C LEU A 108 8.94 -75.85 -46.11
N LYS A 109 8.10 -76.09 -47.13
CA LYS A 109 6.97 -75.22 -47.45
C LYS A 109 5.99 -75.12 -46.28
N SER A 110 5.58 -76.24 -45.69
CA SER A 110 4.71 -76.24 -44.52
C SER A 110 5.30 -75.46 -43.34
N ARG A 111 6.62 -75.59 -43.08
CA ARG A 111 7.30 -74.80 -42.04
C ARG A 111 7.31 -73.31 -42.37
N TRP A 112 7.59 -72.96 -43.61
CA TRP A 112 7.58 -71.57 -44.07
C TRP A 112 6.19 -70.95 -43.93
N ASP A 113 5.14 -71.67 -44.33
CA ASP A 113 3.76 -71.23 -44.19
C ASP A 113 3.40 -71.02 -42.71
N SER A 114 3.78 -71.95 -41.82
CA SER A 114 3.60 -71.78 -40.37
C SER A 114 4.39 -70.60 -39.80
N GLN A 115 5.63 -70.36 -40.25
CA GLN A 115 6.41 -69.20 -39.81
C GLN A 115 5.79 -67.88 -40.27
N THR A 116 5.28 -67.85 -41.49
CA THR A 116 4.61 -66.67 -42.06
C THR A 116 3.32 -66.35 -41.30
N ASP A 117 2.53 -67.38 -40.96
CA ASP A 117 1.33 -67.24 -40.11
C ASP A 117 1.66 -66.70 -38.72
N ILE A 118 2.69 -67.27 -38.05
CA ILE A 118 3.15 -66.78 -36.74
C ILE A 118 3.61 -65.32 -36.82
N LEU A 119 4.36 -64.93 -37.86
CA LEU A 119 4.80 -63.54 -38.03
C LEU A 119 3.60 -62.60 -38.19
N SER A 120 2.60 -62.98 -38.98
CA SER A 120 1.36 -62.22 -39.13
C SER A 120 0.62 -62.04 -37.80
N GLN A 121 0.59 -63.08 -36.95
CA GLN A 121 -0.01 -63.01 -35.62
C GLN A 121 0.79 -62.09 -34.68
N ILE A 122 2.13 -62.14 -34.72
CA ILE A 122 3.00 -61.23 -33.96
C ILE A 122 2.76 -59.78 -34.36
N GLU A 123 2.63 -59.48 -35.65
CA GLU A 123 2.36 -58.12 -36.13
C GLU A 123 0.97 -57.64 -35.69
N SER A 124 -0.05 -58.49 -35.81
CA SER A 124 -1.41 -58.19 -35.34
C SER A 124 -1.46 -57.93 -33.84
N THR A 125 -0.76 -58.73 -33.04
CA THR A 125 -0.69 -58.57 -31.58
C THR A 125 0.08 -57.33 -31.17
N LYS A 126 1.19 -57.00 -31.86
CA LYS A 126 1.92 -55.74 -31.66
C LYS A 126 1.04 -54.52 -31.93
N ALA A 127 0.26 -54.55 -33.02
CA ALA A 127 -0.68 -53.47 -33.33
C ALA A 127 -1.74 -53.31 -32.23
N SER A 128 -2.33 -54.42 -31.78
CA SER A 128 -3.33 -54.42 -30.69
C SER A 128 -2.75 -53.89 -29.38
N LEU A 129 -1.52 -54.28 -29.02
CA LEU A 129 -0.84 -53.80 -27.83
C LEU A 129 -0.58 -52.28 -27.89
N ALA A 130 -0.16 -51.78 -29.06
CA ALA A 130 0.04 -50.35 -29.27
C ALA A 130 -1.27 -49.54 -29.15
N GLU A 131 -2.40 -50.10 -29.59
CA GLU A 131 -3.72 -49.48 -29.40
C GLU A 131 -4.11 -49.43 -27.92
N VAL A 132 -3.87 -50.50 -27.16
CA VAL A 132 -4.13 -50.53 -25.71
C VAL A 132 -3.29 -49.49 -24.97
N HIS A 133 -1.99 -49.39 -25.25
CA HIS A 133 -1.13 -48.37 -24.63
C HIS A 133 -1.59 -46.95 -24.95
N LYS A 134 -1.94 -46.66 -26.21
CA LYS A 134 -2.50 -45.35 -26.58
C LYS A 134 -3.80 -45.05 -25.83
N ALA A 135 -4.68 -46.04 -25.67
CA ALA A 135 -5.93 -45.87 -24.94
C ALA A 135 -5.68 -45.58 -23.45
N GLU A 136 -4.70 -46.24 -22.84
CA GLU A 136 -4.27 -46.01 -21.46
C GLU A 136 -3.67 -44.60 -21.28
N GLU A 137 -2.76 -44.18 -22.16
CA GLU A 137 -2.21 -42.82 -22.18
C GLU A 137 -3.31 -41.76 -22.29
N ILE A 138 -4.26 -41.94 -23.22
CA ILE A 138 -5.41 -41.06 -23.38
C ILE A 138 -6.26 -41.02 -22.10
N SER A 139 -6.46 -42.17 -21.44
CA SER A 139 -7.20 -42.25 -20.18
C SER A 139 -6.50 -41.47 -19.07
N ASN A 140 -5.19 -41.64 -18.91
CA ASN A 140 -4.38 -40.94 -17.91
C ASN A 140 -4.29 -39.43 -18.16
N LEU A 141 -4.22 -39.01 -19.42
CA LEU A 141 -4.28 -37.60 -19.79
C LEU A 141 -5.65 -37.01 -19.49
N LYS A 142 -6.74 -37.76 -19.77
CA LYS A 142 -8.10 -37.31 -19.43
C LYS A 142 -8.29 -37.09 -17.93
N THR A 143 -7.82 -38.01 -17.08
CA THR A 143 -7.93 -37.85 -15.62
C THR A 143 -7.11 -36.67 -15.10
N SER A 144 -5.93 -36.44 -15.69
CA SER A 144 -5.08 -35.30 -15.36
C SER A 144 -5.72 -33.97 -15.80
N ILE A 145 -6.33 -33.92 -16.99
CA ILE A 145 -7.10 -32.75 -17.47
C ILE A 145 -8.27 -32.45 -16.53
N THR A 146 -9.06 -33.47 -16.14
CA THR A 146 -10.18 -33.24 -15.21
C THR A 146 -9.72 -32.71 -13.86
N HIS A 147 -8.58 -33.19 -13.35
CA HIS A 147 -8.01 -32.69 -12.10
C HIS A 147 -7.56 -31.23 -12.22
N LEU A 148 -6.89 -30.87 -13.32
CA LEU A 148 -6.48 -29.48 -13.57
C LEU A 148 -7.68 -28.55 -13.75
N ASP A 149 -8.76 -29.00 -14.39
CA ASP A 149 -9.99 -28.23 -14.53
C ASP A 149 -10.62 -27.92 -13.17
N GLU A 150 -10.63 -28.89 -12.24
CA GLU A 150 -11.07 -28.69 -10.85
C GLU A 150 -10.19 -27.66 -10.12
N GLU A 151 -8.85 -27.75 -10.24
CA GLU A 151 -7.94 -26.77 -9.65
C GLU A 151 -8.14 -25.36 -10.21
N ILE A 152 -8.32 -25.24 -11.53
CA ILE A 152 -8.62 -23.97 -12.20
C ILE A 152 -9.92 -23.39 -11.66
N GLN A 153 -10.96 -24.20 -11.49
CA GLN A 153 -12.23 -23.75 -10.91
C GLN A 153 -12.05 -23.21 -9.48
N ILE A 154 -11.33 -23.94 -8.62
CA ILE A 154 -11.03 -23.50 -7.24
C ILE A 154 -10.28 -22.17 -7.23
N LEU A 155 -9.31 -21.99 -8.14
CA LEU A 155 -8.55 -20.75 -8.25
C LEU A 155 -9.40 -19.58 -8.76
N GLN A 156 -10.32 -19.83 -9.69
CA GLN A 156 -11.27 -18.83 -10.17
C GLN A 156 -12.21 -18.37 -9.06
N GLU A 157 -12.72 -19.29 -8.23
CA GLU A 157 -13.54 -18.96 -7.06
C GLU A 157 -12.75 -18.10 -6.04
N LYS A 158 -11.51 -18.49 -5.73
CA LYS A 158 -10.62 -17.69 -4.86
C LYS A 158 -10.38 -16.29 -5.43
N LEU A 159 -10.11 -16.19 -6.73
CA LEU A 159 -9.92 -14.91 -7.41
C LEU A 159 -11.17 -14.03 -7.33
N ALA A 160 -12.37 -14.62 -7.49
CA ALA A 160 -13.63 -13.90 -7.37
C ALA A 160 -13.83 -13.34 -5.95
N ILE A 161 -13.51 -14.12 -4.91
CA ILE A 161 -13.56 -13.68 -3.50
C ILE A 161 -12.62 -12.49 -3.28
N VAL A 162 -11.36 -12.62 -3.69
CA VAL A 162 -10.36 -11.54 -3.53
C VAL A 162 -10.77 -10.28 -4.30
N THR A 163 -11.31 -10.44 -5.51
CA THR A 163 -11.82 -9.33 -6.32
C THR A 163 -12.97 -8.60 -5.62
N ASN A 164 -13.90 -9.34 -5.01
CA ASN A 164 -15.01 -8.75 -4.27
C ASN A 164 -14.52 -8.01 -3.00
N GLN A 165 -13.56 -8.59 -2.27
CA GLN A 165 -12.93 -7.94 -1.11
C GLN A 165 -12.22 -6.64 -1.52
N ARG A 166 -11.43 -6.67 -2.60
CA ARG A 166 -10.78 -5.48 -3.16
C ARG A 166 -11.81 -4.40 -3.48
N ASN A 167 -12.88 -4.75 -4.18
CA ASN A 167 -13.94 -3.80 -4.55
C ASN A 167 -14.62 -3.19 -3.31
N THR A 168 -14.81 -3.99 -2.25
CA THR A 168 -15.35 -3.52 -0.97
C THR A 168 -14.39 -2.54 -0.27
N LEU A 169 -13.10 -2.85 -0.23
CA LEU A 169 -12.08 -1.97 0.36
C LEU A 169 -11.95 -0.66 -0.41
N VAL A 170 -11.99 -0.70 -1.75
CA VAL A 170 -11.97 0.50 -2.60
C VAL A 170 -13.17 1.40 -2.30
N LYS A 171 -14.39 0.84 -2.17
CA LYS A 171 -15.58 1.62 -1.78
C LYS A 171 -15.44 2.26 -0.39
N ARG A 172 -14.87 1.53 0.58
CA ARG A 172 -14.61 2.05 1.92
C ARG A 172 -13.60 3.19 1.89
N LEU A 173 -12.49 3.05 1.17
CA LEU A 173 -11.49 4.10 0.98
C LEU A 173 -12.13 5.36 0.37
N GLN A 174 -12.88 5.21 -0.72
CA GLN A 174 -13.62 6.33 -1.33
C GLN A 174 -14.58 7.01 -0.33
N THR A 175 -15.20 6.24 0.57
CA THR A 175 -16.05 6.81 1.62
C THR A 175 -15.24 7.61 2.63
N TYR A 176 -14.08 7.10 3.07
CA TYR A 176 -13.18 7.83 3.97
C TYR A 176 -12.61 9.09 3.32
N ASP A 177 -12.15 9.02 2.07
CA ASP A 177 -11.64 10.18 1.32
C ASP A 177 -12.71 11.29 1.22
N ASN A 178 -13.96 10.89 0.93
CA ASN A 178 -15.09 11.83 0.89
C ASN A 178 -15.40 12.46 2.25
N LEU A 179 -15.31 11.68 3.34
CA LEU A 179 -15.52 12.19 4.70
C LEU A 179 -14.38 13.14 5.13
N GLU A 180 -13.13 12.78 4.84
CA GLU A 180 -11.97 13.60 5.12
C GLU A 180 -12.03 14.93 4.36
N LYS A 181 -12.36 14.89 3.06
CA LYS A 181 -12.56 16.11 2.26
C LYS A 181 -13.66 17.01 2.82
N LYS A 182 -14.80 16.43 3.24
CA LYS A 182 -15.88 17.19 3.89
C LYS A 182 -15.42 17.82 5.21
N LYS A 183 -14.65 17.09 6.01
CA LYS A 183 -14.11 17.58 7.28
C LYS A 183 -13.11 18.71 7.06
N ALA A 184 -12.23 18.58 6.06
CA ALA A 184 -11.28 19.63 5.68
C ALA A 184 -12.01 20.91 5.28
N LEU A 185 -12.99 20.83 4.36
CA LEU A 185 -13.82 21.97 3.96
C LEU A 185 -14.54 22.61 5.16
N SER A 186 -15.14 21.80 6.04
CA SER A 186 -15.81 22.33 7.24
C SER A 186 -14.83 23.02 8.21
N MET A 187 -13.59 22.55 8.30
CA MET A 187 -12.56 23.22 9.09
C MET A 187 -12.10 24.51 8.44
N GLU A 188 -11.93 24.54 7.12
CA GLU A 188 -11.60 25.74 6.35
C GLU A 188 -12.67 26.83 6.52
N ASP A 189 -13.95 26.48 6.41
CA ASP A 189 -15.07 27.39 6.64
C ASP A 189 -15.06 27.94 8.08
N ARG A 190 -14.78 27.08 9.07
CA ARG A 190 -14.67 27.49 10.47
C ARG A 190 -13.49 28.43 10.68
N LEU A 191 -12.35 28.15 10.04
CA LEU A 191 -11.15 28.97 10.13
C LEU A 191 -11.42 30.35 9.52
N LEU A 192 -12.07 30.40 8.36
CA LEU A 192 -12.51 31.65 7.73
C LEU A 192 -13.45 32.45 8.65
N THR A 193 -14.45 31.80 9.24
CA THR A 193 -15.39 32.45 10.17
C THR A 193 -14.66 33.01 11.40
N LEU A 194 -13.70 32.26 11.95
CA LEU A 194 -12.90 32.71 13.09
C LEU A 194 -11.97 33.87 12.71
N GLN A 195 -11.43 33.86 11.50
CA GLN A 195 -10.62 34.95 10.98
C GLN A 195 -11.45 36.22 10.80
N GLU A 196 -12.65 36.12 10.24
CA GLU A 196 -13.59 37.25 10.13
C GLU A 196 -13.98 37.81 11.50
N GLN A 197 -14.23 36.95 12.49
CA GLN A 197 -14.48 37.38 13.88
C GLN A 197 -13.28 38.09 14.49
N TYR A 198 -12.08 37.56 14.28
CA TYR A 198 -10.83 38.18 14.72
C TYR A 198 -10.64 39.57 14.09
N ASP A 199 -10.85 39.68 12.78
CA ASP A 199 -10.69 40.93 12.01
C ASP A 199 -11.80 41.96 12.34
N ALA A 200 -12.99 41.51 12.74
CA ALA A 200 -14.10 42.38 13.16
C ALA A 200 -13.91 42.97 14.57
N HIS A 201 -13.13 42.33 15.44
CA HIS A 201 -12.85 42.86 16.77
C HIS A 201 -11.89 44.05 16.68
N ALA A 202 -12.12 45.08 17.50
CA ALA A 202 -11.25 46.24 17.57
C ALA A 202 -9.81 45.77 17.85
N ASN A 203 -8.91 46.02 16.88
CA ASN A 203 -7.50 45.61 16.95
C ASN A 203 -6.95 45.84 18.36
N VAL A 204 -6.28 44.83 18.92
CA VAL A 204 -5.69 44.83 20.27
C VAL A 204 -4.93 46.14 20.53
N SER A 205 -4.20 46.64 19.53
CA SER A 205 -3.47 47.91 19.59
C SER A 205 -4.34 49.16 19.81
N SER A 206 -5.58 49.17 19.29
CA SER A 206 -6.53 50.27 19.51
C SER A 206 -7.09 50.26 20.94
N LEU A 207 -7.35 49.06 21.48
CA LEU A 207 -7.81 48.87 22.85
C LEU A 207 -6.70 49.22 23.85
N GLU A 208 -5.46 48.79 23.60
CA GLU A 208 -4.29 49.16 24.38
C GLU A 208 -4.09 50.69 24.42
N LYS A 209 -4.17 51.36 23.26
CA LYS A 209 -4.10 52.82 23.20
C LYS A 209 -5.22 53.49 23.98
N ARG A 210 -6.46 52.99 23.89
CA ARG A 210 -7.59 53.53 24.66
C ARG A 210 -7.41 53.33 26.16
N MET A 211 -6.92 52.18 26.59
CA MET A 211 -6.61 51.93 28.00
C MET A 211 -5.55 52.89 28.53
N GLU A 212 -4.48 53.14 27.77
CA GLU A 212 -3.42 54.07 28.17
C GLU A 212 -3.95 55.51 28.31
N VAL A 213 -4.80 55.95 27.39
CA VAL A 213 -5.46 57.28 27.48
C VAL A 213 -6.36 57.37 28.71
N LEU A 214 -7.17 56.33 28.98
CA LEU A 214 -8.04 56.30 30.15
C LEU A 214 -7.24 56.31 31.46
N LYS A 215 -6.13 55.57 31.52
CA LYS A 215 -5.24 55.54 32.68
C LYS A 215 -4.61 56.91 32.96
N LYS A 216 -4.12 57.59 31.92
CA LYS A 216 -3.61 58.97 32.06
C LYS A 216 -4.67 59.95 32.56
N ARG A 217 -5.92 59.79 32.09
CA ARG A 217 -7.04 60.62 32.53
C ARG A 217 -7.42 60.32 33.98
N GLU A 218 -7.41 59.06 34.40
CA GLU A 218 -7.59 58.65 35.79
C GLU A 218 -6.54 59.28 36.70
N ASP A 219 -5.27 59.22 36.31
CA ASP A 219 -4.15 59.80 37.08
C ASP A 219 -4.28 61.32 37.22
N LEU A 220 -4.65 62.02 36.14
CA LEU A 220 -4.90 63.46 36.18
C LEU A 220 -6.05 63.81 37.13
N LEU A 221 -7.15 63.07 37.08
CA LEU A 221 -8.29 63.29 37.96
C LEU A 221 -7.93 63.03 39.43
N ARG A 222 -7.15 61.99 39.71
CA ARG A 222 -6.65 61.69 41.06
C ARG A 222 -5.77 62.82 41.60
N LEU A 223 -4.90 63.39 40.76
CA LEU A 223 -4.07 64.55 41.12
C LEU A 223 -4.94 65.77 41.44
N MET A 224 -5.91 66.09 40.58
CA MET A 224 -6.83 67.22 40.79
C MET A 224 -7.61 67.09 42.10
N VAL A 225 -8.11 65.89 42.40
CA VAL A 225 -8.80 65.61 43.68
C VAL A 225 -7.86 65.80 44.86
N GLY A 226 -6.62 65.30 44.75
CA GLY A 226 -5.60 65.47 45.78
C GLY A 226 -5.24 66.93 46.06
N GLN A 227 -5.22 67.78 45.02
CA GLN A 227 -4.98 69.21 45.15
C GLN A 227 -6.19 69.95 45.76
N ALA A 228 -7.41 69.56 45.41
CA ALA A 228 -8.59 70.29 45.84
C ALA A 228 -9.01 70.02 47.30
N LEU A 229 -8.76 68.81 47.81
CA LEU A 229 -9.25 68.38 49.11
C LEU A 229 -8.76 69.25 50.30
N PRO A 230 -7.47 69.62 50.42
CA PRO A 230 -7.00 70.44 51.54
C PRO A 230 -7.63 71.84 51.55
N GLY A 231 -7.78 72.46 50.38
CA GLY A 231 -8.41 73.78 50.29
C GLY A 231 -9.91 73.71 50.60
N MET A 232 -10.62 72.65 50.20
CA MET A 232 -12.01 72.43 50.60
C MET A 232 -12.16 72.31 52.13
N GLN A 233 -11.27 71.57 52.78
CA GLN A 233 -11.25 71.44 54.25
C GLN A 233 -10.91 72.77 54.94
N PHE A 234 -10.05 73.60 54.34
CA PHE A 234 -9.78 74.94 54.82
C PHE A 234 -11.04 75.82 54.74
N PHE A 235 -11.72 75.87 53.59
CA PHE A 235 -12.95 76.66 53.44
C PHE A 235 -14.06 76.22 54.38
N GLN A 236 -14.23 74.91 54.56
CA GLN A 236 -15.19 74.41 55.53
C GLN A 236 -14.89 74.94 56.94
N ARG A 237 -13.63 74.95 57.38
CA ARG A 237 -13.24 75.51 58.68
C ARG A 237 -13.45 77.02 58.75
N LEU A 238 -13.11 77.76 57.69
CA LEU A 238 -13.30 79.20 57.61
C LEU A 238 -14.77 79.60 57.76
N ILE A 239 -15.69 78.91 57.08
CA ILE A 239 -17.13 79.16 57.18
C ILE A 239 -17.60 79.07 58.64
N HIS A 240 -17.17 78.04 59.37
CA HIS A 240 -17.52 77.90 60.79
C HIS A 240 -16.93 79.03 61.65
N GLN A 241 -15.71 79.48 61.34
CA GLN A 241 -15.07 80.59 62.05
C GLN A 241 -15.81 81.91 61.82
N ILE A 242 -16.17 82.22 60.57
CA ILE A 242 -16.92 83.42 60.22
C ILE A 242 -18.29 83.40 60.91
N GLN A 243 -19.04 82.30 60.81
CA GLN A 243 -20.33 82.16 61.50
C GLN A 243 -20.22 82.35 63.02
N ALA A 244 -19.16 81.84 63.64
CA ALA A 244 -18.92 82.03 65.07
C ALA A 244 -18.61 83.50 65.42
N VAL A 245 -17.91 84.22 64.54
CA VAL A 245 -17.63 85.65 64.72
C VAL A 245 -18.89 86.48 64.48
N GLU A 246 -19.66 86.21 63.42
CA GLU A 246 -20.96 86.85 63.18
C GLU A 246 -21.89 86.70 64.38
N THR A 247 -21.97 85.49 64.94
CA THR A 247 -22.78 85.23 66.15
C THR A 247 -22.31 86.07 67.34
N LYS A 248 -20.98 86.23 67.53
CA LYS A 248 -20.42 87.09 68.58
C LYS A 248 -20.68 88.57 68.31
N LEU A 249 -20.58 89.02 67.06
CA LEU A 249 -20.85 90.40 66.66
C LEU A 249 -22.32 90.75 66.86
N ILE A 250 -23.25 89.87 66.47
CA ILE A 250 -24.69 90.02 66.74
C ILE A 250 -24.95 90.14 68.25
N SER A 251 -24.25 89.36 69.07
CA SER A 251 -24.40 89.42 70.53
C SER A 251 -23.95 90.76 71.12
N ILE A 252 -22.87 91.36 70.59
CA ILE A 252 -22.32 92.63 71.09
C ILE A 252 -23.07 93.85 70.52
N LEU A 253 -23.33 93.84 69.22
CA LEU A 253 -23.89 94.98 68.49
C LEU A 253 -25.43 94.94 68.44
N GLY A 254 -26.04 93.79 68.71
CA GLY A 254 -27.47 93.54 68.52
C GLY A 254 -27.81 93.10 67.09
N PRO A 255 -28.98 92.46 66.85
CA PRO A 255 -29.35 91.90 65.55
C PRO A 255 -29.56 92.95 64.45
N THR A 256 -29.85 94.21 64.81
CA THR A 256 -30.28 95.24 63.86
C THR A 256 -29.13 96.12 63.34
N SER A 257 -27.98 96.13 64.01
CA SER A 257 -26.90 97.10 63.74
C SER A 257 -25.89 96.66 62.69
N LEU A 258 -25.96 95.42 62.20
CA LEU A 258 -25.11 94.93 61.11
C LEU A 258 -25.50 95.48 59.73
N SER A 259 -26.63 96.19 59.60
CA SER A 259 -27.21 96.62 58.32
C SER A 259 -27.27 98.14 58.16
N GLU A 260 -26.15 98.86 58.33
CA GLU A 260 -26.00 100.29 57.92
C GLU A 260 -26.71 101.39 58.74
N ALA A 261 -27.47 101.09 59.80
CA ALA A 261 -28.17 102.14 60.56
C ALA A 261 -27.71 102.20 62.03
N ALA A 262 -26.90 103.22 62.34
CA ALA A 262 -26.52 103.66 63.69
C ALA A 262 -26.03 102.54 64.63
N LEU A 263 -24.72 102.29 64.61
CA LEU A 263 -24.06 101.44 65.60
C LEU A 263 -24.31 101.96 67.02
N PRO A 264 -24.68 101.09 67.98
CA PRO A 264 -24.87 101.49 69.36
C PRO A 264 -23.55 102.01 69.96
N PRO A 265 -23.60 102.96 70.92
CA PRO A 265 -22.42 103.40 71.65
C PRO A 265 -21.75 102.20 72.34
N LEU A 266 -20.53 101.86 71.89
CA LEU A 266 -19.75 100.76 72.44
C LEU A 266 -18.86 101.27 73.57
N THR A 267 -18.79 100.50 74.66
CA THR A 267 -17.74 100.68 75.68
C THR A 267 -16.36 100.40 75.06
N ASP A 268 -15.30 101.02 75.57
CA ASP A 268 -13.92 100.84 75.05
C ASP A 268 -13.51 99.35 74.96
N VAL A 269 -13.94 98.54 75.93
CA VAL A 269 -13.67 97.09 75.96
C VAL A 269 -14.42 96.35 74.85
N GLN A 270 -15.69 96.68 74.60
CA GLN A 270 -16.44 96.08 73.50
C GLN A 270 -15.88 96.52 72.15
N ARG A 271 -15.53 97.80 72.00
CA ARG A 271 -14.96 98.35 70.77
C ARG A 271 -13.65 97.65 70.41
N THR A 272 -12.73 97.53 71.35
CA THR A 272 -11.45 96.82 71.14
C THR A 272 -11.66 95.33 70.84
N SER A 273 -12.60 94.68 71.52
CA SER A 273 -12.95 93.28 71.23
C SER A 273 -13.51 93.10 69.81
N VAL A 274 -14.46 93.95 69.39
CA VAL A 274 -15.05 93.90 68.05
C VAL A 274 -14.01 94.20 66.97
N LEU A 275 -13.19 95.24 67.15
CA LEU A 275 -12.11 95.54 66.20
C LEU A 275 -11.11 94.38 66.09
N SER A 276 -10.75 93.73 67.20
CA SER A 276 -9.85 92.56 67.14
C SER A 276 -10.49 91.36 66.43
N LEU A 277 -11.79 91.12 66.64
CA LEU A 277 -12.54 90.07 65.94
C LEU A 277 -12.59 90.34 64.44
N LEU A 278 -12.97 91.56 64.03
CA LEU A 278 -13.07 91.97 62.63
C LEU A 278 -11.72 91.95 61.92
N THR A 279 -10.67 92.42 62.58
CA THR A 279 -9.31 92.38 62.01
C THR A 279 -8.84 90.95 61.82
N SER A 280 -9.10 90.07 62.80
CA SER A 280 -8.76 88.65 62.70
C SER A 280 -9.55 87.93 61.61
N THR A 281 -10.84 88.25 61.41
CA THR A 281 -11.64 87.66 60.34
C THR A 281 -11.21 88.15 58.97
N LEU A 282 -10.92 89.45 58.82
CA LEU A 282 -10.38 89.99 57.58
C LEU A 282 -9.07 89.30 57.20
N HIS A 283 -8.15 89.14 58.15
CA HIS A 283 -6.90 88.43 57.90
C HIS A 283 -7.13 86.95 57.49
N SER A 284 -8.13 86.30 58.07
CA SER A 284 -8.49 84.91 57.73
C SER A 284 -9.14 84.81 56.33
N LEU A 285 -9.97 85.78 55.97
CA LEU A 285 -10.59 85.91 54.65
C LEU A 285 -9.56 86.23 53.56
N GLU A 286 -8.59 87.10 53.82
CA GLU A 286 -7.48 87.38 52.91
C GLU A 286 -6.61 86.13 52.71
N SER A 287 -6.29 85.42 53.79
CA SER A 287 -5.56 84.15 53.72
C SER A 287 -6.34 83.12 52.89
N ALA A 288 -7.66 83.08 53.07
CA ALA A 288 -8.54 82.24 52.27
C ALA A 288 -8.52 82.60 50.79
N ARG A 289 -8.54 83.91 50.47
CA ARG A 289 -8.50 84.41 49.10
C ARG A 289 -7.21 83.99 48.41
N GLN A 290 -6.07 84.10 49.09
CA GLN A 290 -4.79 83.62 48.57
C GLN A 290 -4.79 82.11 48.26
N ILE A 291 -5.41 81.30 49.13
CA ILE A 291 -5.57 79.86 48.87
C ILE A 291 -6.47 79.63 47.65
N ALA A 292 -7.59 80.35 47.52
CA ALA A 292 -8.47 80.24 46.37
C ALA A 292 -7.79 80.68 45.06
N ASP A 293 -6.99 81.75 45.09
CA ASP A 293 -6.18 82.23 43.96
C ASP A 293 -5.17 81.18 43.51
N SER A 294 -4.43 80.59 44.46
CA SER A 294 -3.45 79.54 44.16
C SER A 294 -4.07 78.29 43.53
N ASN A 295 -5.35 78.00 43.82
CA ASN A 295 -6.10 76.88 43.26
C ASN A 295 -7.01 77.29 42.09
N THR A 296 -6.98 78.55 41.65
CA THR A 296 -7.80 79.11 40.57
C THR A 296 -9.31 78.96 40.77
N TRP A 297 -9.78 79.00 42.00
CA TRP A 297 -11.19 78.81 42.37
C TRP A 297 -12.03 80.07 42.19
N LYS A 298 -12.23 80.46 40.91
CA LYS A 298 -12.89 81.73 40.54
C LYS A 298 -14.18 82.05 41.30
N PRO A 299 -15.15 81.13 41.47
CA PRO A 299 -16.37 81.45 42.21
C PRO A 299 -16.11 81.75 43.69
N ILE A 300 -15.15 81.06 44.30
CA ILE A 300 -14.80 81.24 45.72
C ILE A 300 -14.06 82.57 45.92
N ILE A 301 -13.17 82.93 44.99
CA ILE A 301 -12.44 84.22 45.03
C ILE A 301 -13.44 85.39 45.06
N VAL A 302 -14.44 85.38 44.17
CA VAL A 302 -15.46 86.44 44.12
C VAL A 302 -16.25 86.52 45.42
N CYS A 303 -16.67 85.39 45.99
CA CYS A 303 -17.38 85.38 47.27
C CYS A 303 -16.52 85.95 48.41
N LEU A 304 -15.23 85.59 48.46
CA LEU A 304 -14.32 86.10 49.48
C LEU A 304 -14.06 87.60 49.34
N GLU A 305 -13.93 88.10 48.12
CA GLU A 305 -13.77 89.54 47.88
C GLU A 305 -14.99 90.33 48.37
N LEU A 306 -16.20 89.83 48.14
CA LEU A 306 -17.43 90.44 48.65
C LEU A 306 -17.50 90.42 50.19
N GLU A 307 -17.16 89.28 50.80
CA GLU A 307 -17.08 89.12 52.26
C GLU A 307 -16.03 90.07 52.88
N ILE A 308 -14.85 90.18 52.28
CA ILE A 308 -13.79 91.10 52.71
C ILE A 308 -14.32 92.54 52.70
N VAL A 309 -14.91 92.99 51.58
CA VAL A 309 -15.47 94.35 51.47
C VAL A 309 -16.55 94.59 52.54
N TYR A 310 -17.41 93.61 52.79
CA TYR A 310 -18.44 93.70 53.83
C TYR A 310 -17.81 93.91 55.23
N PHE A 311 -16.81 93.11 55.59
CA PHE A 311 -16.12 93.24 56.88
C PHE A 311 -15.25 94.51 56.99
N GLU A 312 -14.65 94.98 55.89
CA GLU A 312 -13.92 96.26 55.83
C GLU A 312 -14.86 97.45 56.07
N ASN A 313 -16.03 97.46 55.44
CA ASN A 313 -17.05 98.48 55.66
C ASN A 313 -17.53 98.48 57.11
N MET A 314 -17.70 97.30 57.71
CA MET A 314 -18.06 97.19 59.12
C MET A 314 -16.95 97.71 60.04
N LEU A 315 -15.68 97.39 59.75
CA LEU A 315 -14.52 97.87 60.50
C LEU A 315 -14.42 99.40 60.44
N THR A 316 -14.59 100.01 59.27
CA THR A 316 -14.54 101.47 59.09
C THR A 316 -15.69 102.21 59.79
N ALA A 317 -16.88 101.61 59.84
CA ALA A 317 -18.01 102.15 60.58
C ALA A 317 -17.71 102.21 62.10
N ILE A 318 -17.12 101.15 62.66
CA ILE A 318 -16.82 101.04 64.10
C ILE A 318 -15.61 101.90 64.51
N THR A 319 -14.63 102.10 63.62
CA THR A 319 -13.54 103.05 63.86
C THR A 319 -14.00 104.50 63.81
N SER A 320 -15.11 104.80 63.13
CA SER A 320 -15.68 106.15 63.03
C SER A 320 -16.66 106.52 64.15
N THR A 321 -17.22 105.54 64.90
CA THR A 321 -18.14 105.82 66.03
C THR A 321 -17.42 106.38 67.27
N PRO A 322 -17.92 107.46 67.90
CA PRO A 322 -17.34 108.02 69.12
C PRO A 322 -17.51 107.07 70.32
N VAL A 323 -16.48 106.99 71.18
CA VAL A 323 -16.52 106.22 72.43
C VAL A 323 -17.45 106.91 73.41
N SER A 324 -18.48 106.21 73.88
CA SER A 324 -19.29 106.66 75.01
C SER A 324 -18.51 106.49 76.31
N SER A 325 -18.24 107.61 76.97
CA SER A 325 -17.50 107.74 78.23
C SER A 325 -18.19 107.05 79.40
#